data_AF-A0A914QJU8-F1
#
_entry.id   AF-A0A914QJU8-F1
#
_cell.length_a   1.000
_cell.length_b   1.000
_cell.length_c   1.000
_cell.angle_alpha   90.00
_cell.angle_beta   90.00
_cell.angle_gamma   90.00
#
_symmetry.space_group_name_H-M   'P 1'
#
loop_
_entity.id
_entity.type
_entity.pdbx_description
1 polymer ?
#
loop_
_entity_poly.entity_id
_entity_poly.type
_entity_poly.pdbx_seq_one_letter_code
_entity_poly.pdbx_strand_id
1 'polypeptide(L)'
;MDKRREETSIEASSSRRQLNSLPPSRQQEQTKEATLKNDKNNQPSKESTATTIERNGSKNTISSFDHDLTKYKCCCSLLHVRHGVQIIGFIEILCAFLSLIRYLFTSTEDRYKWFLIAECIYFAFLVLIVICLYLAIHKMNPFLLIPYLIYESLALVESFSFIVFSIMAISDPDGIMGDWYYSTVEETSNFFKDVERHTLINYIAIATILFYVISIIIQFWFNYVVFKCFIYLRAYQKFRSI
;
A
#
# COMPACT_ATOMS: atom_id res chain seq x y z
N MET A 1 -26.94 35.94 24.88
CA MET A 1 -25.65 36.11 24.17
C MET A 1 -25.61 35.33 22.85
N ASP A 2 -26.74 34.97 22.23
CA ASP A 2 -26.75 34.12 21.02
C ASP A 2 -27.09 34.81 19.70
N LYS A 3 -27.46 36.09 19.69
CA LYS A 3 -27.92 36.76 18.46
C LYS A 3 -26.78 37.11 17.48
N ARG A 4 -25.54 37.22 17.96
CA ARG A 4 -24.36 37.57 17.12
C ARG A 4 -23.80 36.40 16.30
N ARG A 5 -24.16 35.16 16.64
CA ARG A 5 -23.63 33.95 15.99
C ARG A 5 -24.43 33.57 14.74
N GLU A 6 -25.70 33.98 14.65
CA GLU A 6 -26.53 33.78 13.45
C GLU A 6 -26.18 34.76 12.33
N GLU A 7 -25.88 36.02 12.65
CA GLU A 7 -25.57 37.04 11.63
C GLU A 7 -24.28 36.71 10.86
N THR A 8 -23.26 36.13 11.52
CA THR A 8 -22.00 35.72 10.86
C THR A 8 -22.15 34.45 10.00
N SER A 9 -23.11 33.59 10.30
CA SER A 9 -23.43 32.40 9.48
C SER A 9 -24.07 32.79 8.14
N ILE A 10 -24.93 33.81 8.16
CA ILE A 10 -25.68 34.24 6.97
C ILE A 10 -24.77 34.95 5.95
N GLU A 11 -23.85 35.81 6.38
CA GLU A 11 -22.90 36.50 5.47
C GLU A 11 -21.95 35.53 4.75
N ALA A 12 -21.49 34.47 5.42
CA ALA A 12 -20.63 33.46 4.82
C ALA A 12 -21.34 32.64 3.72
N SER A 13 -22.65 32.42 3.88
CA SER A 13 -23.47 31.69 2.91
C SER A 13 -23.79 32.50 1.65
N SER A 14 -23.96 33.83 1.79
CA SER A 14 -24.21 34.75 0.68
C SER A 14 -22.98 34.88 -0.24
N SER A 15 -21.79 35.00 0.36
CA SER A 15 -20.54 35.15 -0.38
C SER A 15 -20.18 33.91 -1.22
N ARG A 16 -20.55 32.70 -0.77
CA ARG A 16 -20.33 31.46 -1.56
C ARG A 16 -21.25 31.35 -2.76
N ARG A 17 -22.48 31.89 -2.69
CA ARG A 17 -23.41 31.84 -3.84
C ARG A 17 -22.98 32.76 -4.97
N GLN A 18 -22.35 33.90 -4.68
CA GLN A 18 -21.82 34.79 -5.72
C GLN A 18 -20.55 34.24 -6.41
N LEU A 19 -19.76 33.40 -5.73
CA LEU A 19 -18.55 32.82 -6.34
C LEU A 19 -18.87 31.73 -7.38
N ASN A 20 -20.01 31.05 -7.22
CA ASN A 20 -20.42 29.94 -8.08
C ASN A 20 -21.13 30.36 -9.39
N SER A 21 -21.45 31.65 -9.55
CA SER A 21 -22.04 32.18 -10.80
C SER A 21 -21.00 32.69 -11.80
N LEU A 22 -19.72 32.67 -11.45
CA LEU A 22 -18.62 33.10 -12.32
C LEU A 22 -18.16 31.98 -13.27
N PRO A 23 -17.85 32.28 -14.53
CA PRO A 23 -17.32 31.30 -15.47
C PRO A 23 -15.99 30.70 -15.00
N PRO A 24 -15.69 29.42 -15.30
CA PRO A 24 -14.57 28.67 -14.72
C PRO A 24 -13.19 29.34 -14.89
N SER A 25 -13.00 30.09 -15.97
CA SER A 25 -11.77 30.83 -16.26
C SER A 25 -11.49 31.98 -15.29
N ARG A 26 -12.52 32.59 -14.68
CA ARG A 26 -12.35 33.66 -13.68
C ARG A 26 -12.20 33.14 -12.24
N GLN A 27 -12.65 31.92 -11.95
CA GLN A 27 -12.48 31.30 -10.63
C GLN A 27 -11.01 30.94 -10.34
N GLN A 28 -10.24 30.58 -11.37
CA GLN A 28 -8.80 30.30 -11.23
C GLN A 28 -7.96 31.55 -10.95
N GLU A 29 -8.38 32.73 -11.41
CA GLU A 29 -7.62 33.97 -11.24
C GLU A 29 -7.78 34.54 -9.82
N GLN A 30 -9.00 34.52 -9.26
CA GLN A 30 -9.25 34.96 -7.87
C GLN A 30 -8.66 34.02 -6.81
N THR A 31 -8.57 32.71 -7.10
CA THR A 31 -7.92 31.76 -6.18
C THR A 31 -6.42 32.01 -6.08
N LYS A 32 -5.77 32.43 -7.19
CA LYS A 32 -4.34 32.78 -7.22
C LYS A 32 -4.03 34.10 -6.51
N GLU A 33 -4.91 35.10 -6.58
CA GLU A 33 -4.72 36.35 -5.84
C GLU A 33 -4.86 36.19 -4.31
N ALA A 34 -5.74 35.29 -3.84
CA ALA A 34 -5.90 35.01 -2.42
C ALA A 34 -4.69 34.27 -1.82
N THR A 35 -3.98 33.45 -2.61
CA THR A 35 -2.75 32.78 -2.15
C THR A 35 -1.57 33.75 -2.11
N LEU A 36 -1.46 34.68 -3.07
CA LEU A 36 -0.34 35.62 -3.14
C LEU A 36 -0.34 36.69 -2.03
N LYS A 37 -1.49 37.00 -1.43
CA LYS A 37 -1.58 37.95 -0.31
C LYS A 37 -1.20 37.34 1.04
N ASN A 38 -1.17 36.01 1.18
CA ASN A 38 -0.84 35.37 2.46
C ASN A 38 0.67 35.21 2.69
N ASP A 39 1.49 35.32 1.63
CA ASP A 39 2.96 35.17 1.70
C ASP A 39 3.73 36.47 2.02
N LYS A 40 3.05 37.62 2.10
CA LYS A 40 3.71 38.92 2.35
C LYS A 40 3.74 39.39 3.81
N ASN A 41 3.19 38.63 4.76
CA ASN A 41 3.06 39.07 6.15
C ASN A 41 3.95 38.33 7.17
N ASN A 42 4.90 37.48 6.75
CA ASN A 42 5.83 36.81 7.67
C ASN A 42 7.29 37.18 7.39
N GLN A 43 7.62 38.45 7.60
CA GLN A 43 8.99 38.94 7.70
C GLN A 43 9.28 39.33 9.15
N PRO A 44 10.04 38.53 9.94
CA PRO A 44 10.41 38.91 11.29
C PRO A 44 11.47 40.02 11.27
N SER A 45 11.17 41.10 11.99
CA SER A 45 12.03 42.24 12.26
C SER A 45 13.29 41.82 13.01
N LYS A 46 14.42 42.35 12.54
CA LYS A 46 15.66 42.42 13.30
C LYS A 46 15.45 43.39 14.46
N GLU A 47 15.34 42.87 15.68
CA GLU A 47 15.44 43.67 16.89
C GLU A 47 16.63 43.19 17.71
N SER A 48 17.56 44.12 17.88
CA SER A 48 18.83 43.96 18.55
C SER A 48 18.63 44.27 20.03
N THR A 49 18.47 43.24 20.85
CA THR A 49 18.52 43.38 22.31
C THR A 49 19.63 42.47 22.83
N ALA A 50 20.70 43.12 23.28
CA ALA A 50 21.79 42.51 24.01
C ALA A 50 21.28 42.02 25.36
N THR A 51 21.05 40.71 25.48
CA THR A 51 20.82 40.04 26.75
C THR A 51 21.97 39.07 27.00
N THR A 52 22.71 39.41 28.05
CA THR A 52 23.69 38.65 28.82
C THR A 52 23.71 37.14 28.59
N ILE A 53 24.89 36.68 28.21
CA ILE A 53 25.34 35.29 28.13
C ILE A 53 25.26 34.66 29.54
N GLU A 54 24.21 33.89 29.82
CA GLU A 54 24.30 32.78 30.76
C GLU A 54 24.64 31.51 29.98
N ARG A 55 25.95 31.26 29.92
CA ARG A 55 26.56 30.05 29.40
C ARG A 55 26.35 28.91 30.42
N ASN A 56 25.10 28.50 30.61
CA ASN A 56 24.81 27.23 31.27
C ASN A 56 25.21 26.11 30.32
N GLY A 57 26.44 25.63 30.50
CA GLY A 57 26.96 24.41 29.91
C GLY A 57 26.13 23.21 30.36
N SER A 58 24.96 23.05 29.77
CA SER A 58 24.28 21.77 29.69
C SER A 58 25.18 20.89 28.84
N LYS A 59 25.99 20.07 29.52
CA LYS A 59 26.77 19.00 28.93
C LYS A 59 25.82 18.25 27.99
N ASN A 60 26.11 18.32 26.70
CA ASN A 60 25.44 17.60 25.63
C ASN A 60 25.33 16.12 26.01
N THR A 61 24.24 15.77 26.69
CA THR A 61 23.77 14.40 26.82
C THR A 61 23.42 13.98 25.41
N ILE A 62 24.22 13.05 24.89
CA ILE A 62 24.01 12.37 23.61
C ILE A 62 22.52 12.05 23.52
N SER A 63 21.81 12.78 22.64
CA SER A 63 20.37 12.66 22.52
C SER A 63 20.06 11.24 22.08
N SER A 64 19.44 10.46 22.96
CA SER A 64 18.92 9.13 22.62
C SER A 64 18.09 9.23 21.34
N PHE A 65 18.33 8.35 20.38
CA PHE A 65 17.53 8.26 19.16
C PHE A 65 16.04 8.18 19.51
N ASP A 66 15.26 9.19 19.11
CA ASP A 66 13.83 9.24 19.42
C ASP A 66 13.08 8.25 18.53
N HIS A 67 12.76 7.10 19.11
CA HIS A 67 12.04 6.02 18.46
C HIS A 67 10.55 6.33 18.24
N ASP A 68 9.99 7.35 18.90
CA ASP A 68 8.55 7.63 18.93
C ASP A 68 8.08 8.71 17.95
N LEU A 69 9.00 9.24 17.14
CA LEU A 69 8.67 10.19 16.08
C LEU A 69 7.57 9.62 15.18
N THR A 70 6.50 10.41 14.98
CA THR A 70 5.33 10.07 14.14
C THR A 70 5.70 9.62 12.72
N LYS A 71 6.89 10.02 12.25
CA LYS A 71 7.49 9.58 10.99
C LYS A 71 7.70 8.06 10.89
N TYR A 72 7.79 7.34 12.01
CA TYR A 72 8.07 5.89 12.06
C TYR A 72 6.84 5.04 12.44
N LYS A 73 5.63 5.62 12.34
CA LYS A 73 4.37 4.90 12.56
C LYS A 73 3.67 4.64 11.21
N CYS A 74 3.09 3.45 11.06
CA CYS A 74 2.25 3.06 9.92
C CYS A 74 0.77 3.01 10.36
N CYS A 75 -0.16 2.77 9.40
CA CYS A 75 -1.60 2.69 9.65
C CYS A 75 -2.17 3.92 10.37
N CYS A 76 -2.19 5.09 9.72
CA CYS A 76 -2.69 6.34 10.33
C CYS A 76 -1.98 6.72 11.64
N SER A 77 -0.69 6.40 11.76
CA SER A 77 0.13 6.62 12.95
C SER A 77 -0.25 5.79 14.19
N LEU A 78 -1.08 4.75 14.04
CA LEU A 78 -1.53 3.91 15.15
C LEU A 78 -0.53 2.82 15.52
N LEU A 79 0.21 2.30 14.54
CA LEU A 79 1.04 1.11 14.74
C LEU A 79 2.50 1.41 14.45
N HIS A 80 3.41 0.99 15.34
CA HIS A 80 4.84 1.12 15.07
C HIS A 80 5.20 0.24 13.86
N VAL A 81 5.98 0.77 12.91
CA VAL A 81 6.28 0.10 11.63
C VAL A 81 6.81 -1.32 11.80
N ARG A 82 7.56 -1.59 12.89
CA ARG A 82 8.04 -2.92 13.25
C ARG A 82 6.93 -3.97 13.39
N HIS A 83 5.85 -3.65 14.10
CA HIS A 83 4.73 -4.56 14.28
C HIS A 83 3.95 -4.72 12.98
N GLY A 84 3.87 -3.68 12.15
CA GLY A 84 3.18 -3.73 10.86
C GLY A 84 3.81 -4.76 9.94
N VAL A 85 5.14 -4.75 9.83
CA VAL A 85 5.88 -5.72 9.02
C VAL A 85 5.74 -7.15 9.58
N GLN A 86 5.69 -7.33 10.90
CA GLN A 86 5.47 -8.65 11.51
C GLN A 86 4.06 -9.21 11.22
N ILE A 87 3.03 -8.34 11.23
CA ILE A 87 1.66 -8.72 10.88
C ILE A 87 1.58 -9.12 9.41
N ILE A 88 2.21 -8.35 8.51
CA ILE A 88 2.25 -8.66 7.07
C ILE A 88 2.87 -10.04 6.84
N GLY A 89 4.06 -10.30 7.39
CA GLY A 89 4.70 -11.61 7.25
C GLY A 89 3.87 -12.77 7.79
N PHE A 90 3.11 -12.56 8.88
CA PHE A 90 2.19 -13.57 9.40
C PHE A 90 1.00 -13.83 8.48
N ILE A 91 0.39 -12.76 7.94
CA ILE A 91 -0.74 -12.86 7.01
C ILE A 91 -0.32 -13.62 5.74
N GLU A 92 0.86 -13.33 5.20
CA GLU A 92 1.37 -14.03 4.01
C GLU A 92 1.60 -15.52 4.23
N ILE A 93 2.24 -15.90 5.34
CA ILE A 93 2.42 -17.33 5.68
C ILE A 93 1.04 -18.00 5.80
N LEU A 94 0.07 -17.34 6.44
CA LEU A 94 -1.28 -17.88 6.60
C LEU A 94 -1.96 -18.07 5.24
N CYS A 95 -1.90 -17.07 4.35
CA CYS A 95 -2.46 -17.15 3.00
C CYS A 95 -1.82 -18.27 2.17
N ALA A 96 -0.49 -18.41 2.23
CA ALA A 96 0.23 -19.45 1.52
C ALA A 96 -0.07 -20.85 2.09
N PHE A 97 -0.22 -20.95 3.41
CA PHE A 97 -0.61 -22.20 4.05
C PHE A 97 -2.04 -22.63 3.66
N LEU A 98 -2.99 -21.69 3.61
CA LEU A 98 -4.35 -21.96 3.12
C LEU A 98 -4.35 -22.39 1.65
N SER A 99 -3.48 -21.79 0.82
CA SER A 99 -3.32 -22.15 -0.59
C SER A 99 -2.77 -23.56 -0.74
N LEU A 100 -1.76 -23.92 0.05
CA LEU A 100 -1.19 -25.27 0.10
C LEU A 100 -2.25 -26.30 0.53
N ILE A 101 -3.03 -26.00 1.58
CA ILE A 101 -4.13 -26.85 2.03
C ILE A 101 -5.13 -27.10 0.91
N ARG A 102 -5.55 -26.04 0.20
CA ARG A 102 -6.48 -26.15 -0.92
C ARG A 102 -5.93 -27.12 -1.98
N TYR A 103 -4.67 -26.98 -2.36
CA TYR A 103 -4.04 -27.87 -3.33
C TYR A 103 -3.94 -29.33 -2.84
N LEU A 104 -3.63 -29.54 -1.56
CA LEU A 104 -3.58 -30.88 -0.98
C LEU A 104 -4.93 -31.60 -1.02
N PHE A 105 -6.04 -30.88 -0.81
CA PHE A 105 -7.38 -31.45 -0.86
C PHE A 105 -7.94 -31.59 -2.28
N THR A 106 -7.53 -30.75 -3.23
CA THR A 106 -7.99 -30.81 -4.63
C THR A 106 -7.19 -31.82 -5.48
N SER A 107 -5.94 -32.12 -5.10
CA SER A 107 -5.02 -32.94 -5.92
C SER A 107 -5.27 -34.45 -5.79
N THR A 108 -6.43 -34.95 -6.21
CA THR A 108 -6.69 -36.40 -6.31
C THR A 108 -6.29 -37.00 -7.66
N GLU A 109 -6.11 -36.21 -8.72
CA GLU A 109 -5.65 -36.72 -10.03
C GLU A 109 -4.13 -36.67 -10.19
N ASP A 110 -3.56 -37.69 -10.85
CA ASP A 110 -2.12 -37.83 -11.09
C ASP A 110 -1.51 -36.64 -11.88
N ARG A 111 -2.30 -35.92 -12.67
CA ARG A 111 -1.86 -34.73 -13.43
C ARG A 111 -1.44 -33.57 -12.51
N TYR A 112 -1.94 -33.50 -11.28
CA TYR A 112 -1.66 -32.39 -10.37
C TYR A 112 -0.42 -32.59 -9.49
N LYS A 113 0.25 -33.76 -9.55
CA LYS A 113 1.44 -34.02 -8.72
C LYS A 113 2.58 -33.04 -8.99
N TRP A 114 2.81 -32.68 -10.25
CA TRP A 114 3.84 -31.69 -10.60
C TRP A 114 3.50 -30.28 -10.10
N PHE A 115 2.22 -29.89 -10.17
CA PHE A 115 1.74 -28.62 -9.62
C PHE A 115 1.89 -28.58 -8.10
N LEU A 116 1.60 -29.68 -7.40
CA LEU A 116 1.80 -29.78 -5.95
C LEU A 116 3.28 -29.60 -5.56
N ILE A 117 4.20 -30.21 -6.31
CA ILE A 117 5.65 -30.05 -6.06
C ILE A 117 6.06 -28.59 -6.28
N ALA A 118 5.61 -27.96 -7.36
CA ALA A 118 5.89 -26.56 -7.65
C ALA A 118 5.35 -25.63 -6.53
N GLU A 119 4.13 -25.88 -6.06
CA GLU A 119 3.51 -25.14 -4.96
C GLU A 119 4.26 -25.32 -3.63
N CYS A 120 4.73 -26.55 -3.33
CA CYS A 120 5.56 -26.80 -2.16
C CYS A 120 6.90 -26.06 -2.23
N ILE A 121 7.54 -26.00 -3.40
CA ILE A 121 8.78 -25.25 -3.61
C ILE A 121 8.52 -23.75 -3.43
N TYR A 122 7.43 -23.24 -4.01
CA TYR A 122 7.01 -21.86 -3.85
C TYR A 122 6.75 -21.51 -2.37
N PHE A 123 6.02 -22.36 -1.65
CA PHE A 123 5.76 -22.21 -0.22
C PHE A 123 7.07 -22.18 0.59
N ALA A 124 8.01 -23.10 0.32
CA ALA A 124 9.31 -23.12 0.99
C ALA A 124 10.11 -21.83 0.73
N PHE A 125 10.08 -21.32 -0.49
CA PHE A 125 10.72 -20.06 -0.86
C PHE A 125 10.10 -18.86 -0.13
N LEU A 126 8.76 -18.82 -0.03
CA LEU A 126 8.05 -17.78 0.72
C LEU A 126 8.42 -17.82 2.20
N VAL A 127 8.44 -19.01 2.82
CA VAL A 127 8.85 -19.17 4.22
C VAL A 127 10.27 -18.65 4.43
N LEU A 128 11.20 -18.92 3.50
CA LEU A 128 12.56 -18.40 3.56
C LEU A 128 12.59 -16.86 3.51
N ILE A 129 11.82 -16.25 2.60
CA ILE A 129 11.71 -14.79 2.49
C ILE A 129 11.15 -14.18 3.79
N VAL A 130 10.10 -14.78 4.35
CA VAL A 130 9.50 -14.28 5.58
C VAL A 130 10.44 -14.46 6.78
N ILE A 131 11.22 -15.54 6.84
CA ILE A 131 12.29 -15.69 7.84
C ILE A 131 13.33 -14.58 7.67
N CYS A 132 13.74 -14.23 6.45
CA CYS A 132 14.63 -13.10 6.20
C CYS A 132 14.04 -11.78 6.73
N LEU A 133 12.73 -11.55 6.50
CA LEU A 133 12.00 -10.39 7.00
C LEU A 133 11.98 -10.33 8.54
N TYR A 134 11.69 -11.44 9.24
CA TYR A 134 11.77 -11.48 10.70
C TYR A 134 13.21 -11.29 11.21
N LEU A 135 14.20 -11.92 10.57
CA LEU A 135 15.61 -11.74 10.92
C LEU A 135 16.08 -10.31 10.72
N ALA A 136 15.60 -9.61 9.68
CA ALA A 136 15.89 -8.20 9.45
C ALA A 136 15.42 -7.33 10.61
N ILE A 137 14.21 -7.60 11.09
CA ILE A 137 13.60 -6.90 12.23
C ILE A 137 14.35 -7.21 13.53
N HIS A 138 14.74 -8.46 13.77
CA HIS A 138 15.46 -8.85 14.97
C HIS A 138 16.91 -8.34 15.00
N LYS A 139 17.61 -8.44 13.87
CA LYS A 139 19.01 -8.01 13.74
C LYS A 139 19.15 -6.50 13.44
N MET A 140 18.04 -5.78 13.31
CA MET A 140 18.00 -4.37 12.89
C MET A 140 18.86 -4.12 11.63
N ASN A 141 18.74 -5.02 10.64
CA ASN A 141 19.54 -4.99 9.42
C ASN A 141 18.63 -4.76 8.19
N PRO A 142 18.69 -3.59 7.53
CA PRO A 142 17.83 -3.25 6.40
C PRO A 142 18.15 -4.09 5.15
N PHE A 143 19.36 -4.63 5.00
CA PHE A 143 19.72 -5.44 3.83
C PHE A 143 18.93 -6.76 3.76
N LEU A 144 18.51 -7.29 4.91
CA LEU A 144 17.68 -8.50 4.98
C LEU A 144 16.21 -8.26 4.58
N LEU A 145 15.78 -7.00 4.43
CA LEU A 145 14.46 -6.62 3.91
C LEU A 145 14.40 -6.60 2.37
N ILE A 146 15.56 -6.53 1.70
CA ILE A 146 15.64 -6.40 0.24
C ILE A 146 15.03 -7.60 -0.49
N PRO A 147 15.30 -8.87 -0.10
CA PRO A 147 14.69 -10.03 -0.79
C PRO A 147 13.17 -9.98 -0.80
N TYR A 148 12.57 -9.57 0.33
CA TYR A 148 11.11 -9.41 0.44
C TYR A 148 10.59 -8.30 -0.48
N LEU A 149 11.24 -7.13 -0.51
CA LEU A 149 10.81 -6.03 -1.39
C LEU A 149 10.91 -6.40 -2.87
N ILE A 150 11.93 -7.16 -3.26
CA ILE A 150 12.06 -7.67 -4.63
C ILE A 150 10.92 -8.64 -4.95
N TYR A 151 10.67 -9.60 -4.05
CA TYR A 151 9.57 -10.56 -4.20
C TYR A 151 8.21 -9.87 -4.36
N GLU A 152 7.87 -8.92 -3.48
CA GLU A 152 6.59 -8.21 -3.54
C GLU A 152 6.48 -7.33 -4.80
N SER A 153 7.60 -6.79 -5.28
CA SER A 153 7.62 -6.06 -6.55
C SER A 153 7.37 -6.97 -7.76
N LEU A 154 7.88 -8.21 -7.73
CA LEU A 154 7.59 -9.21 -8.76
C LEU A 154 6.13 -9.66 -8.72
N ALA A 155 5.54 -9.84 -7.53
CA ALA A 155 4.13 -10.18 -7.35
C ALA A 155 3.19 -9.09 -7.93
N LEU A 156 3.58 -7.81 -7.85
CA LEU A 156 2.86 -6.72 -8.52
C LEU A 156 2.88 -6.88 -10.05
N VAL A 157 4.05 -7.17 -10.64
CA VAL A 157 4.20 -7.37 -12.10
C VAL A 157 3.38 -8.57 -12.57
N GLU A 158 3.39 -9.66 -11.80
CA GLU A 158 2.56 -10.83 -12.04
C GLU A 158 1.07 -10.46 -12.02
N SER A 159 0.61 -9.72 -11.00
CA SER A 159 -0.78 -9.29 -10.87
C SER A 159 -1.24 -8.42 -12.05
N PHE A 160 -0.39 -7.51 -12.54
CA PHE A 160 -0.68 -6.74 -13.75
C PHE A 160 -0.77 -7.63 -15.00
N SER A 161 0.09 -8.64 -15.11
CA SER A 161 0.08 -9.58 -16.24
C SER A 161 -1.22 -10.37 -16.28
N PHE A 162 -1.74 -10.82 -15.13
CA PHE A 162 -3.03 -11.50 -15.05
C PHE A 162 -4.20 -10.62 -15.50
N ILE A 163 -4.21 -9.32 -15.15
CA ILE A 163 -5.23 -8.38 -15.64
C ILE A 163 -5.19 -8.27 -17.17
N VAL A 164 -3.99 -8.17 -17.75
CA VAL A 164 -3.83 -8.15 -19.22
C VAL A 164 -4.38 -9.43 -19.85
N PHE A 165 -4.06 -10.60 -19.28
CA PHE A 165 -4.59 -11.88 -19.78
C PHE A 165 -6.12 -11.97 -19.66
N SER A 166 -6.72 -11.45 -18.58
CA SER A 166 -8.19 -11.38 -18.45
C SER A 166 -8.80 -10.48 -19.53
N ILE A 167 -8.19 -9.33 -19.84
CA ILE A 167 -8.66 -8.43 -20.90
C ILE A 167 -8.56 -9.12 -22.27
N MET A 168 -7.48 -9.86 -22.53
CA MET A 168 -7.33 -10.65 -23.75
C MET A 168 -8.41 -11.74 -23.86
N ALA A 169 -8.72 -12.44 -22.77
CA ALA A 169 -9.77 -13.45 -22.73
C ALA A 169 -11.18 -12.88 -23.00
N ILE A 170 -11.46 -11.64 -22.57
CA ILE A 170 -12.73 -10.95 -22.87
C ILE A 170 -12.79 -10.51 -24.33
N SER A 171 -11.66 -10.06 -24.88
CA SER A 171 -11.59 -9.53 -26.25
C SER A 171 -11.70 -10.62 -27.31
N ASP A 172 -11.12 -11.79 -27.02
CA ASP A 172 -11.14 -12.97 -27.89
C ASP A 172 -11.38 -14.23 -27.04
N PRO A 173 -12.66 -14.56 -26.74
CA PRO A 173 -13.00 -15.69 -25.88
C PRO A 173 -12.70 -17.06 -26.52
N ASP A 174 -12.57 -17.11 -27.84
CA ASP A 174 -12.17 -18.33 -28.57
C ASP A 174 -10.66 -18.45 -28.73
N GLY A 175 -9.90 -17.45 -28.25
CA GLY A 175 -8.45 -17.46 -28.23
C GLY A 175 -7.87 -18.30 -27.09
N ILE A 176 -6.54 -18.46 -27.12
CA ILE A 176 -5.76 -19.27 -26.16
C ILE A 176 -6.08 -18.90 -24.69
N MET A 177 -6.26 -17.62 -24.40
CA MET A 177 -6.55 -17.17 -23.03
C MET A 177 -7.98 -17.52 -22.62
N GLY A 178 -8.96 -17.40 -23.51
CA GLY A 178 -10.34 -17.81 -23.25
C GLY A 178 -10.44 -19.33 -23.00
N ASP A 179 -9.73 -20.13 -23.80
CA ASP A 179 -9.58 -21.58 -23.59
C ASP A 179 -9.04 -21.90 -22.19
N TRP A 180 -7.97 -21.21 -21.77
CA TRP A 180 -7.34 -21.42 -20.46
C TRP A 180 -8.27 -21.08 -19.29
N TYR A 181 -9.03 -19.98 -19.37
CA TYR A 181 -10.03 -19.63 -18.35
C TYR A 181 -11.15 -20.67 -18.29
N TYR A 182 -11.64 -21.12 -19.44
CA TYR A 182 -12.69 -22.12 -19.52
C TYR A 182 -12.24 -23.45 -18.92
N SER A 183 -11.06 -23.96 -19.31
CA SER A 183 -10.54 -25.23 -18.78
C SER A 183 -10.35 -25.20 -17.27
N THR A 184 -9.88 -24.07 -16.73
CA THR A 184 -9.68 -23.89 -15.29
C THR A 184 -11.01 -24.01 -14.51
N VAL A 185 -12.11 -23.51 -15.06
CA VAL A 185 -13.41 -23.52 -14.37
C VAL A 185 -14.22 -24.78 -14.62
N GLU A 186 -14.12 -25.35 -15.82
CA GLU A 186 -14.74 -26.64 -16.15
C GLU A 186 -14.24 -27.75 -15.22
N GLU A 187 -12.94 -27.76 -14.91
CA GLU A 187 -12.36 -28.70 -13.95
C GLU A 187 -12.89 -28.49 -12.52
N THR A 188 -13.27 -27.26 -12.17
CA THR A 188 -13.59 -26.88 -10.78
C THR A 188 -15.07 -27.03 -10.45
N SER A 189 -15.99 -27.03 -11.43
CA SER A 189 -17.42 -26.98 -11.09
C SER A 189 -18.37 -27.57 -12.13
N ASN A 190 -19.14 -28.57 -11.69
CA ASN A 190 -20.35 -29.04 -12.39
C ASN A 190 -21.48 -27.98 -12.43
N PHE A 191 -21.31 -26.86 -11.73
CA PHE A 191 -22.33 -25.84 -11.52
C PHE A 191 -22.61 -24.98 -12.77
N PHE A 192 -21.63 -24.85 -13.68
CA PHE A 192 -21.76 -23.98 -14.86
C PHE A 192 -22.01 -24.72 -16.18
N LYS A 193 -22.43 -25.99 -16.13
CA LYS A 193 -22.64 -26.80 -17.34
C LYS A 193 -23.68 -26.22 -18.30
N ASP A 194 -24.64 -25.46 -17.78
CA ASP A 194 -25.73 -24.88 -18.58
C ASP A 194 -25.47 -23.44 -19.01
N VAL A 195 -24.33 -22.85 -18.63
CA VAL A 195 -23.99 -21.47 -18.98
C VAL A 195 -23.24 -21.44 -20.30
N GLU A 196 -23.66 -20.55 -21.20
CA GLU A 196 -22.96 -20.33 -22.47
C GLU A 196 -21.49 -19.96 -22.23
N ARG A 197 -20.59 -20.64 -22.95
CA ARG A 197 -19.14 -20.54 -22.82
C ARG A 197 -18.63 -19.09 -22.77
N HIS A 198 -19.03 -18.26 -23.74
CA HIS A 198 -18.60 -16.85 -23.81
C HIS A 198 -19.04 -16.05 -22.58
N THR A 199 -20.27 -16.28 -22.12
CA THR A 199 -20.81 -15.63 -20.92
C THR A 199 -20.05 -16.06 -19.66
N LEU A 200 -19.73 -17.35 -19.56
CA LEU A 200 -18.94 -17.90 -18.44
C LEU A 200 -17.53 -17.30 -18.40
N ILE A 201 -16.80 -17.33 -19.52
CA ILE A 201 -15.45 -16.76 -19.63
C ILE A 201 -15.45 -15.28 -19.24
N ASN A 202 -16.39 -14.50 -19.78
CA ASN A 202 -16.50 -13.07 -19.47
C ASN A 202 -16.75 -12.83 -17.97
N TYR A 203 -17.66 -13.59 -17.35
CA TYR A 203 -17.95 -13.45 -15.93
C TYR A 203 -16.72 -13.75 -15.06
N ILE A 204 -16.01 -14.84 -15.35
CA ILE A 204 -14.80 -15.22 -14.62
C ILE A 204 -13.71 -14.17 -14.82
N ALA A 205 -13.45 -13.76 -16.06
CA ALA A 205 -12.42 -12.77 -16.36
C ALA A 205 -12.68 -11.43 -15.66
N ILE A 206 -13.94 -10.96 -15.62
CA ILE A 206 -14.32 -9.75 -14.87
C ILE A 206 -14.09 -9.94 -13.37
N ALA A 207 -14.50 -11.07 -12.80
CA ALA A 207 -14.28 -11.38 -11.39
C ALA A 207 -12.77 -11.42 -11.06
N THR A 208 -11.97 -12.02 -11.94
CA THR A 208 -10.51 -12.07 -11.82
C THR A 208 -9.89 -10.68 -11.87
N ILE A 209 -10.32 -9.81 -12.79
CA ILE A 209 -9.84 -8.40 -12.84
C ILE A 209 -10.15 -7.69 -11.53
N LEU A 210 -11.39 -7.77 -11.02
CA LEU A 210 -11.77 -7.12 -9.77
C LEU A 210 -10.94 -7.62 -8.59
N PHE A 211 -10.70 -8.93 -8.52
CA PHE A 211 -9.86 -9.55 -7.50
C PHE A 211 -8.42 -9.01 -7.56
N TYR A 212 -7.79 -9.01 -8.75
CA TYR A 212 -6.41 -8.55 -8.89
C TYR A 212 -6.25 -7.03 -8.68
N VAL A 213 -7.25 -6.21 -9.02
CA VAL A 213 -7.23 -4.77 -8.69
C VAL A 213 -7.18 -4.55 -7.18
N ILE A 214 -7.99 -5.29 -6.41
CA ILE A 214 -7.98 -5.21 -4.94
C ILE A 214 -6.63 -5.71 -4.41
N SER A 215 -6.13 -6.83 -4.94
CA SER A 215 -4.82 -7.39 -4.56
C SER A 215 -3.68 -6.42 -4.81
N ILE A 216 -3.65 -5.70 -5.94
CA ILE A 216 -2.63 -4.68 -6.24
C ILE A 216 -2.66 -3.55 -5.21
N ILE A 217 -3.84 -3.10 -4.78
CA ILE A 217 -3.96 -2.06 -3.75
C ILE A 217 -3.36 -2.55 -2.42
N ILE A 218 -3.66 -3.80 -2.04
CA ILE A 218 -3.13 -4.42 -0.81
C ILE A 218 -1.61 -4.60 -0.91
N GLN A 219 -1.10 -5.13 -2.01
CA GLN A 219 0.33 -5.34 -2.25
C GLN A 219 1.10 -4.01 -2.24
N PHE A 220 0.55 -2.97 -2.89
CA PHE A 220 1.14 -1.63 -2.85
C PHE A 220 1.21 -1.09 -1.42
N TRP A 221 0.18 -1.33 -0.62
CA TRP A 221 0.15 -0.98 0.79
C TRP A 221 1.19 -1.76 1.61
N PHE A 222 1.33 -3.07 1.42
CA PHE A 222 2.37 -3.89 2.05
C PHE A 222 3.77 -3.37 1.70
N ASN A 223 4.06 -3.19 0.41
CA ASN A 223 5.32 -2.64 -0.09
C ASN A 223 5.64 -1.29 0.56
N TYR A 224 4.65 -0.39 0.67
CA TYR A 224 4.81 0.91 1.31
C TYR A 224 5.20 0.77 2.80
N VAL A 225 4.53 -0.11 3.56
CA VAL A 225 4.84 -0.36 4.98
C VAL A 225 6.24 -0.93 5.16
N VAL A 226 6.62 -1.91 4.34
CA VAL A 226 7.96 -2.52 4.41
C VAL A 226 9.05 -1.53 3.96
N PHE A 227 8.80 -0.72 2.95
CA PHE A 227 9.73 0.33 2.51
C PHE A 227 9.95 1.39 3.60
N LYS A 228 8.90 1.79 4.33
CA LYS A 228 9.04 2.66 5.51
C LYS A 228 9.89 2.01 6.60
N CYS A 229 9.73 0.70 6.82
CA CYS A 229 10.56 -0.06 7.76
C CYS A 229 12.03 -0.06 7.33
N PHE A 230 12.29 -0.26 6.04
CA PHE A 230 13.63 -0.20 5.47
C PHE A 230 14.30 1.16 5.72
N ILE A 231 13.58 2.26 5.46
CA ILE A 231 14.09 3.62 5.73
C ILE A 231 14.40 3.81 7.22
N TYR A 232 13.50 3.35 8.10
CA TYR A 232 13.69 3.41 9.55
C TYR A 232 14.95 2.65 10.00
N LEU A 233 15.10 1.40 9.58
CA LEU A 233 16.26 0.57 9.92
C LEU A 233 17.56 1.18 9.40
N ARG A 234 17.56 1.75 8.19
CA ARG A 234 18.72 2.43 7.63
C ARG A 234 19.10 3.68 8.42
N ALA A 235 18.12 4.47 8.86
CA ALA A 235 18.36 5.64 9.71
C ALA A 235 18.94 5.24 11.08
N TYR A 236 18.38 4.19 11.69
CA TYR A 236 18.85 3.65 12.96
C TYR A 236 20.30 3.15 12.88
N GLN A 237 20.65 2.42 11.81
CA GLN A 237 22.03 1.96 11.60
C GLN A 237 23.03 3.10 11.47
N LYS A 238 22.67 4.16 10.74
CA LYS A 238 23.52 5.35 10.59
C LYS A 238 23.77 6.05 11.93
N PHE A 239 22.78 6.07 12.82
CA PHE A 239 22.94 6.62 14.16
C PHE A 239 23.85 5.76 15.03
N ARG A 240 23.74 4.42 14.94
CA ARG A 240 24.57 3.49 15.72
C ARG A 240 26.05 3.49 15.32
N SER A 241 26.38 3.85 14.07
CA SER A 241 27.76 3.89 13.59
C SER A 241 28.56 5.14 14.00
N ILE A 242 27.90 6.11 14.64
CA ILE A 242 28.52 7.35 15.15
C ILE A 242 28.82 7.16 16.64
#